data_AF-A0A9P8IGJ0-F1
#
_entry.id   AF-A0A9P8IGJ0-F1
#
_cell.length_a   1.000
_cell.length_b   1.000
_cell.length_c   1.000
_cell.angle_alpha   90.00
_cell.angle_beta   90.00
_cell.angle_gamma   90.00
#
_symmetry.space_group_name_H-M   'P 1'
#
loop_
_entity.id
_entity.type
_entity.pdbx_description
1 polymer ?
#
loop_
_entity_poly.entity_id
_entity_poly.type
_entity_poly.pdbx_seq_one_letter_code
_entity_poly.pdbx_strand_id
1 'polypeptide(L)'
;MSATIVPKGKPILGFNKEPRGNGRPFKKRKIQEKPTREGSSEEILLIDVRDLLAAQALEDAVIREPEDLKPLDNLPEPFTEIDLTVTELSSTGDGLALAPSSSHVYVVPFAVPGDRITAKVIRHTKNENYSIADFVRVLEPSPLRDDSRIKCQYFSTCAGCQFQMLSYDTQLAYKKRIVEKAFKNFSGLNPELVPPISDTIGSPLQYGYRTKLTPHFDGPPGWKRHKKPFESVPPIGFMKKGMRKTIDIEDCPIGTDAVREGMKKERIRVAENIQSYNKGATLLLRESTKRVPKSQTEGVSPTRTEGGTEEVKGKAHAIRRDYGNYVEEKTCITDSTASSREYVDDFIFENPAGAFFQNNNSILPIFTDYVRRNLRLPSISDTSHSQGEINYLVDAYCGSGLFTITCSDPFTQTAGIDISADSISFAHRNAKLNSLPPTKTTFVAADAPALFADITFPASETAVIIDPPRKGCDEGFLRQLVAYAPRRIVYVSCNVHTQARDVGFLMREGGGYVLESVRGFDFFPQTGHVESVAILIRKGDNQDHLATGLGVAKEDGENQAIVREGIDLCA
;
A
#
# COMPACT_ATOMS: atom_id res chain seq x y z
N MET A 1 77.41 -38.04 57.37
CA MET A 1 78.14 -38.02 56.08
C MET A 1 77.12 -38.13 54.96
N SER A 2 77.23 -37.23 54.00
CA SER A 2 76.59 -37.13 52.69
C SER A 2 75.94 -38.40 52.12
N ALA A 3 74.75 -38.27 51.54
CA ALA A 3 74.61 -38.27 50.08
C ALA A 3 73.14 -38.11 49.67
N THR A 4 72.90 -36.98 49.01
CA THR A 4 71.75 -36.56 48.24
C THR A 4 71.29 -37.63 47.24
N ILE A 5 69.99 -37.96 47.24
CA ILE A 5 69.33 -38.71 46.17
C ILE A 5 68.54 -37.69 45.34
N VAL A 6 69.00 -37.46 44.11
CA VAL A 6 68.41 -36.55 43.13
C VAL A 6 67.21 -37.24 42.44
N PRO A 7 66.01 -36.62 42.36
CA PRO A 7 64.90 -37.18 41.60
C PRO A 7 65.00 -36.83 40.11
N LYS A 8 64.74 -37.86 39.28
CA LYS A 8 64.79 -37.88 37.81
C LYS A 8 63.74 -36.94 37.18
N GLY A 9 64.20 -35.90 36.49
CA GLY A 9 63.43 -35.18 35.46
C GLY A 9 63.57 -35.90 34.11
N LYS A 10 62.44 -36.23 33.46
CA LYS A 10 62.41 -36.82 32.12
C LYS A 10 62.66 -35.76 31.04
N PRO A 11 63.53 -36.00 30.04
CA PRO A 11 63.65 -35.14 28.87
C PRO A 11 62.53 -35.42 27.84
N ILE A 12 62.25 -34.36 27.10
CA ILE A 12 61.23 -34.17 26.07
C ILE A 12 61.48 -35.12 24.89
N LEU A 13 60.47 -35.92 24.52
CA LEU A 13 60.43 -36.75 23.31
C LEU A 13 59.18 -36.38 22.50
N GLY A 14 59.42 -35.95 21.27
CA GLY A 14 58.37 -35.65 20.29
C GLY A 14 57.58 -36.89 19.90
N PHE A 15 56.29 -36.70 19.67
CA PHE A 15 55.44 -37.65 18.97
C PHE A 15 54.47 -36.90 18.06
N ASN A 16 54.61 -37.15 16.75
CA ASN A 16 53.59 -36.91 15.74
C ASN A 16 52.26 -37.52 16.19
N LYS A 17 51.22 -36.68 16.33
CA LYS A 17 49.82 -37.08 16.13
C LYS A 17 49.05 -35.96 15.46
N GLU A 18 48.57 -36.25 14.27
CA GLU A 18 47.61 -35.45 13.50
C GLU A 18 46.41 -35.04 14.36
N PRO A 19 45.93 -33.79 14.29
CA PRO A 19 44.66 -33.43 14.87
C PRO A 19 43.54 -34.03 14.00
N ARG A 20 42.90 -35.08 14.50
CA ARG A 20 41.65 -35.62 13.94
C ARG A 20 40.62 -34.50 13.86
N GLY A 21 40.39 -34.03 12.64
CA GLY A 21 39.36 -33.05 12.31
C GLY A 21 37.98 -33.62 12.63
N ASN A 22 37.38 -33.17 13.73
CA ASN A 22 35.96 -33.32 13.96
C ASN A 22 35.22 -32.10 13.38
N GLY A 23 35.43 -31.88 12.06
CA GLY A 23 34.63 -30.96 11.28
C GLY A 23 33.28 -31.60 11.01
N ARG A 24 32.28 -31.30 11.85
CA ARG A 24 30.88 -31.56 11.47
C ARG A 24 30.63 -30.79 10.17
N PRO A 25 30.27 -31.44 9.05
CA PRO A 25 29.99 -30.71 7.83
C PRO A 25 28.80 -29.80 8.11
N PHE A 26 29.01 -28.49 7.98
CA PHE A 26 27.90 -27.56 7.86
C PHE A 26 27.07 -28.04 6.68
N LYS A 27 25.92 -28.68 6.96
CA LYS A 27 24.92 -28.95 5.93
C LYS A 27 24.62 -27.59 5.30
N LYS A 28 25.09 -27.38 4.06
CA LYS A 28 24.57 -26.33 3.17
C LYS A 28 23.07 -26.54 3.19
N ARG A 29 22.37 -25.67 3.91
CA ARG A 29 20.92 -25.67 3.94
C ARG A 29 20.55 -25.39 2.49
N LYS A 30 20.08 -26.41 1.75
CA LYS A 30 19.48 -26.18 0.43
C LYS A 30 18.46 -25.08 0.66
N ILE A 31 18.70 -23.90 0.09
CA ILE A 31 17.70 -22.86 0.01
C ILE A 31 16.68 -23.48 -0.93
N GLN A 32 15.66 -24.11 -0.36
CA GLN A 32 14.52 -24.55 -1.12
C GLN A 32 13.85 -23.25 -1.55
N GLU A 33 13.97 -22.92 -2.85
CA GLU A 33 13.26 -21.80 -3.46
C GLU A 33 11.79 -21.97 -3.08
N LYS A 34 11.26 -21.03 -2.30
CA LYS A 34 9.84 -21.02 -2.02
C LYS A 34 9.16 -20.67 -3.33
N PRO A 35 8.09 -21.38 -3.74
CA PRO A 35 7.33 -20.96 -4.91
C PRO A 35 6.88 -19.52 -4.71
N THR A 36 7.17 -18.68 -5.70
CA THR A 36 6.75 -17.29 -5.73
C THR A 36 5.23 -17.24 -5.60
N ARG A 37 4.73 -16.44 -4.66
CA ARG A 37 3.28 -16.32 -4.44
C ARG A 37 2.69 -15.43 -5.53
N GLU A 38 1.56 -15.85 -6.07
CA GLU A 38 0.83 -15.09 -7.09
C GLU A 38 0.50 -13.67 -6.59
N GLY A 39 0.76 -12.67 -7.41
CA GLY A 39 0.58 -11.25 -7.12
C GLY A 39 1.55 -10.69 -6.07
N SER A 40 2.66 -11.40 -5.78
CA SER A 40 3.69 -10.90 -4.87
C SER A 40 4.66 -9.94 -5.56
N SER A 41 5.28 -9.04 -4.78
CA SER A 41 6.27 -8.08 -5.31
C SER A 41 7.43 -8.75 -6.04
N GLU A 42 7.77 -9.98 -5.66
CA GLU A 42 8.87 -10.75 -6.27
C GLU A 42 8.47 -11.27 -7.66
N GLU A 43 7.22 -11.74 -7.83
CA GLU A 43 6.69 -12.14 -9.14
C GLU A 43 6.50 -10.93 -10.06
N ILE A 44 5.94 -9.84 -9.54
CA ILE A 44 5.71 -8.60 -10.29
C ILE A 44 7.04 -8.08 -10.85
N LEU A 45 8.06 -7.99 -10.00
CA LEU A 45 9.41 -7.57 -10.40
C LEU A 45 10.00 -8.50 -11.46
N LEU A 46 9.81 -9.81 -11.31
CA LEU A 46 10.34 -10.79 -12.26
C LEU A 46 9.70 -10.64 -13.65
N ILE A 47 8.40 -10.32 -13.72
CA ILE A 47 7.72 -10.03 -14.97
C ILE A 47 8.28 -8.76 -15.60
N ASP A 48 8.45 -7.67 -14.85
CA ASP A 48 9.05 -6.43 -15.36
C ASP A 48 10.47 -6.66 -15.90
N VAL A 49 11.30 -7.41 -15.17
CA VAL A 49 12.65 -7.78 -15.62
C VAL A 49 12.60 -8.54 -16.95
N ARG A 50 11.68 -9.51 -17.08
CA ARG A 50 11.52 -10.29 -18.32
C ARG A 50 11.04 -9.44 -19.48
N ASP A 51 10.06 -8.56 -19.24
CA ASP A 51 9.55 -7.63 -20.25
C ASP A 51 10.66 -6.71 -20.75
N LEU A 52 11.50 -6.17 -19.85
CA LEU A 52 12.63 -5.33 -20.20
C LEU A 52 13.69 -6.08 -21.01
N LEU A 53 14.05 -7.30 -20.60
CA LEU A 53 14.99 -8.14 -21.33
C LEU A 53 14.45 -8.54 -22.72
N ALA A 54 13.15 -8.80 -22.84
CA ALA A 54 12.51 -9.11 -24.12
C ALA A 54 12.50 -7.89 -25.05
N ALA A 55 12.21 -6.70 -24.52
CA ALA A 55 12.29 -5.45 -25.29
C ALA A 55 13.72 -5.19 -25.80
N GLN A 56 14.73 -5.37 -24.94
CA GLN A 56 16.14 -5.23 -25.32
C GLN A 56 16.53 -6.25 -26.40
N ALA A 57 16.11 -7.50 -26.29
CA ALA A 57 16.42 -8.54 -27.27
C ALA A 57 15.82 -8.23 -28.66
N LEU A 58 14.62 -7.63 -28.70
CA LEU A 58 14.00 -7.16 -29.94
C LEU A 58 14.78 -5.99 -30.56
N GLU A 59 15.24 -5.05 -29.74
CA GLU A 59 16.06 -3.92 -30.20
C GLU A 59 17.43 -4.38 -30.71
N ASP A 60 18.09 -5.29 -29.99
CA ASP A 60 19.38 -5.88 -30.40
C ASP A 60 19.24 -6.67 -31.70
N ALA A 61 18.16 -7.43 -31.91
CA ALA A 61 17.91 -8.15 -33.16
C ALA A 61 17.75 -7.24 -34.39
N VAL A 62 17.44 -5.95 -34.18
CA VAL A 62 17.29 -4.96 -35.25
C VAL A 62 18.61 -4.22 -35.51
N ILE A 63 19.47 -4.08 -34.50
CA ILE A 63 20.60 -3.12 -34.52
C ILE A 63 21.99 -3.80 -34.40
N ARG A 64 22.11 -4.97 -33.77
CA ARG A 64 23.39 -5.60 -33.44
C ARG A 64 23.57 -6.97 -34.11
N GLU A 65 24.79 -7.24 -34.57
CA GLU A 65 25.20 -8.59 -34.98
C GLU A 65 25.37 -9.48 -33.72
N PRO A 66 25.04 -10.79 -33.76
CA PRO A 66 25.03 -11.68 -32.59
C PRO A 66 26.37 -11.79 -31.82
N GLU A 67 27.48 -11.37 -32.43
CA GLU A 67 28.85 -11.52 -31.94
C GLU A 67 29.23 -10.51 -30.84
N ASP A 68 28.43 -9.46 -30.63
CA ASP A 68 28.72 -8.38 -29.66
C ASP A 68 28.18 -8.63 -28.23
N LEU A 69 27.39 -9.69 -28.01
CA LEU A 69 26.83 -10.04 -26.70
C LEU A 69 27.88 -10.76 -25.84
N LYS A 70 28.33 -10.11 -24.75
CA LYS A 70 29.26 -10.75 -23.81
C LYS A 70 28.52 -11.80 -22.97
N PRO A 71 29.13 -12.97 -22.69
CA PRO A 71 28.55 -13.97 -21.80
C PRO A 71 28.20 -13.38 -20.42
N LEU A 72 27.09 -13.85 -19.83
CA LEU A 72 26.61 -13.54 -18.47
C LEU A 72 27.63 -13.83 -17.33
N ASP A 73 28.78 -14.44 -17.64
CA ASP A 73 29.68 -15.01 -16.64
C ASP A 73 30.53 -13.97 -15.88
N ASN A 74 30.61 -12.73 -16.35
CA ASN A 74 31.38 -11.67 -15.70
C ASN A 74 30.50 -10.65 -14.97
N LEU A 75 29.60 -11.12 -14.10
CA LEU A 75 28.90 -10.23 -13.17
C LEU A 75 29.90 -9.68 -12.13
N PRO A 76 29.80 -8.40 -11.75
CA PRO A 76 30.66 -7.79 -10.73
C PRO A 76 30.47 -8.50 -9.39
N GLU A 77 31.54 -8.63 -8.60
CA GLU A 77 31.48 -9.25 -7.27
C GLU A 77 30.48 -8.51 -6.36
N PRO A 78 29.72 -9.23 -5.51
CA PRO A 78 28.87 -8.61 -4.51
C PRO A 78 29.62 -7.57 -3.67
N PHE A 79 28.93 -6.50 -3.32
CA PHE A 79 29.40 -5.29 -2.64
C PHE A 79 30.32 -4.38 -3.46
N THR A 80 30.50 -4.65 -4.75
CA THR A 80 31.15 -3.73 -5.68
C THR A 80 30.21 -2.58 -6.05
N GLU A 81 30.76 -1.37 -6.13
CA GLU A 81 30.07 -0.20 -6.69
C GLU A 81 30.26 -0.15 -8.21
N ILE A 82 29.16 0.02 -8.92
CA ILE A 82 29.12 0.11 -10.38
C ILE A 82 28.29 1.31 -10.80
N ASP A 83 28.66 1.91 -11.92
CA ASP A 83 27.89 2.98 -12.52
C ASP A 83 26.88 2.39 -13.51
N LEU A 84 25.64 2.86 -13.41
CA LEU A 84 24.50 2.35 -14.18
C LEU A 84 23.69 3.51 -14.74
N THR A 85 23.09 3.29 -15.91
CA THR A 85 22.02 4.15 -16.43
C THR A 85 20.70 3.42 -16.27
N VAL A 86 19.74 4.05 -15.60
CA VAL A 86 18.41 3.46 -15.36
C VAL A 86 17.57 3.54 -16.63
N THR A 87 16.98 2.43 -17.02
CA THR A 87 16.20 2.29 -18.25
C THR A 87 14.70 2.51 -17.99
N GLU A 88 14.16 1.89 -16.95
CA GLU A 88 12.75 2.04 -16.59
C GLU A 88 12.50 1.95 -15.07
N LEU A 89 11.25 2.18 -14.66
CA LEU A 89 10.78 1.88 -13.30
C LEU A 89 9.96 0.59 -13.33
N SER A 90 10.23 -0.28 -12.37
CA SER A 90 9.40 -1.45 -12.11
C SER A 90 8.05 -1.05 -11.52
N SER A 91 7.07 -1.95 -11.60
CA SER A 91 5.79 -1.85 -10.90
C SER A 91 5.92 -1.90 -9.38
N THR A 92 7.08 -2.28 -8.84
CA THR A 92 7.39 -2.19 -7.41
C THR A 92 7.99 -0.85 -6.98
N GLY A 93 8.22 0.06 -7.94
CA GLY A 93 8.76 1.40 -7.70
C GLY A 93 10.29 1.45 -7.55
N ASP A 94 11.00 0.44 -8.05
CA ASP A 94 12.47 0.40 -8.09
C ASP A 94 12.94 0.61 -9.54
N GLY A 95 14.07 1.28 -9.73
CA GLY A 95 14.67 1.49 -11.05
C GLY A 95 15.26 0.19 -11.60
N LEU A 96 15.08 -0.04 -12.89
CA LEU A 96 15.65 -1.16 -13.64
C LEU A 96 16.70 -0.61 -14.61
N ALA A 97 17.95 -1.01 -14.44
CA ALA A 97 19.06 -0.65 -15.31
C ALA A 97 19.54 -1.88 -16.09
N LEU A 98 19.57 -1.78 -17.42
CA LEU A 98 20.15 -2.80 -18.27
C LEU A 98 21.68 -2.74 -18.23
N ALA A 99 22.32 -3.91 -18.15
CA ALA A 99 23.76 -4.00 -18.35
C ALA A 99 24.08 -3.68 -19.83
N PRO A 100 25.02 -2.75 -20.12
CA PRO A 100 25.31 -2.31 -21.50
C PRO A 100 25.75 -3.39 -22.49
N SER A 101 26.15 -4.58 -22.01
CA SER A 101 26.74 -5.64 -22.85
C SER A 101 26.27 -7.05 -22.48
N SER A 102 25.19 -7.18 -21.70
CA SER A 102 24.65 -8.49 -21.31
C SER A 102 23.14 -8.47 -21.09
N SER A 103 22.51 -9.63 -21.23
CA SER A 103 21.09 -9.84 -20.91
C SER A 103 20.87 -9.93 -19.39
N HIS A 104 21.16 -8.85 -18.67
CA HIS A 104 21.08 -8.81 -17.21
C HIS A 104 20.58 -7.46 -16.68
N VAL A 105 19.65 -7.49 -15.72
CA VAL A 105 19.03 -6.29 -15.13
C VAL A 105 19.53 -6.03 -13.71
N TYR A 106 19.82 -4.77 -13.38
CA TYR A 106 20.05 -4.33 -12.01
C TYR A 106 18.81 -3.61 -11.47
N VAL A 107 18.30 -4.09 -10.34
CA VAL A 107 17.17 -3.50 -9.63
C VAL A 107 17.74 -2.59 -8.54
N VAL A 108 17.51 -1.28 -8.67
CA VAL A 108 18.10 -0.25 -7.81
C VAL A 108 17.01 0.68 -7.28
N PRO A 109 16.84 0.81 -5.95
CA PRO A 109 15.83 1.70 -5.40
C PRO A 109 16.18 3.18 -5.61
N PHE A 110 15.20 4.08 -5.49
CA PHE A 110 15.39 5.54 -5.49
C PHE A 110 16.06 6.13 -6.75
N ALA A 111 16.05 5.39 -7.85
CA ALA A 111 16.55 5.81 -9.13
C ALA A 111 15.43 5.73 -10.17
N VAL A 112 15.41 6.68 -11.10
CA VAL A 112 14.32 6.86 -12.08
C VAL A 112 14.88 6.83 -13.50
N PRO A 113 14.04 6.60 -14.53
CA PRO A 113 14.53 6.36 -15.89
C PRO A 113 15.35 7.55 -16.41
N GLY A 114 16.50 7.24 -17.00
CA GLY A 114 17.48 8.20 -17.48
C GLY A 114 18.53 8.64 -16.44
N ASP A 115 18.36 8.32 -15.15
CA ASP A 115 19.39 8.66 -14.17
C ASP A 115 20.67 7.88 -14.45
N ARG A 116 21.82 8.55 -14.39
CA ARG A 116 23.13 7.89 -14.24
C ARG A 116 23.49 7.87 -12.76
N ILE A 117 23.69 6.69 -12.20
CA ILE A 117 23.88 6.49 -10.76
C ILE A 117 25.10 5.62 -10.46
N THR A 118 25.62 5.71 -9.25
CA THR A 118 26.44 4.65 -8.65
C THR A 118 25.53 3.78 -7.80
N ALA A 119 25.59 2.46 -8.01
CA ALA A 119 24.85 1.45 -7.27
C ALA A 119 25.80 0.39 -6.70
N LYS A 120 25.50 -0.13 -5.52
CA LYS A 120 26.28 -1.18 -4.85
C LYS A 120 25.58 -2.52 -5.01
N VAL A 121 26.19 -3.45 -5.73
CA VAL A 121 25.62 -4.78 -5.96
C VAL A 121 25.51 -5.53 -4.63
N ILE A 122 24.35 -6.11 -4.32
CA ILE A 122 24.12 -6.83 -3.06
C ILE A 122 24.06 -8.33 -3.29
N ARG A 123 23.26 -8.76 -4.28
CA ARG A 123 23.11 -10.18 -4.62
C ARG A 123 22.70 -10.37 -6.07
N HIS A 124 23.13 -11.48 -6.65
CA HIS A 124 22.69 -11.92 -7.97
C HIS A 124 21.60 -12.98 -7.86
N THR A 125 20.58 -12.88 -8.70
CA THR A 125 19.64 -13.95 -8.97
C THR A 125 19.92 -14.47 -10.38
N LYS A 126 21.00 -15.24 -10.54
CA LYS A 126 21.52 -15.64 -11.86
C LYS A 126 20.49 -16.38 -12.71
N ASN A 127 19.67 -17.25 -12.12
CA ASN A 127 18.65 -18.01 -12.84
C ASN A 127 17.53 -17.14 -13.42
N GLU A 128 17.37 -15.91 -12.90
CA GLU A 128 16.33 -14.97 -13.30
C GLU A 128 16.91 -13.74 -14.00
N ASN A 129 18.21 -13.74 -14.32
CA ASN A 129 18.92 -12.68 -15.04
C ASN A 129 18.77 -11.27 -14.43
N TYR A 130 18.70 -11.16 -13.11
CA TYR A 130 18.80 -9.86 -12.44
C TYR A 130 19.66 -9.85 -11.18
N SER A 131 19.96 -8.66 -10.69
CA SER A 131 20.66 -8.42 -9.42
C SER A 131 19.98 -7.33 -8.63
N ILE A 132 19.97 -7.50 -7.31
CA ILE A 132 19.56 -6.44 -6.39
C ILE A 132 20.78 -5.62 -6.04
N ALA A 133 20.68 -4.30 -6.15
CA ALA A 133 21.70 -3.35 -5.74
C ALA A 133 21.10 -2.27 -4.81
N ASP A 134 21.93 -1.75 -3.91
CA ASP A 134 21.62 -0.59 -3.11
C ASP A 134 21.96 0.68 -3.91
N PHE A 135 21.15 1.72 -3.76
CA PHE A 135 21.46 3.05 -4.25
C PHE A 135 22.59 3.68 -3.44
N VAL A 136 23.58 4.26 -4.12
CA VAL A 136 24.68 5.01 -3.47
C VAL A 136 24.51 6.50 -3.69
N ARG A 137 24.50 6.94 -4.95
CA ARG A 137 24.36 8.37 -5.33
C ARG A 137 24.00 8.54 -6.80
N VAL A 138 23.54 9.73 -7.13
CA VAL A 138 23.38 10.19 -8.51
C VAL A 138 24.71 10.71 -9.02
N LEU A 139 25.00 10.40 -10.28
CA LEU A 139 26.09 11.00 -11.05
C LEU A 139 25.53 12.13 -11.92
N GLU A 140 24.48 11.82 -12.69
CA GLU A 140 23.76 12.76 -13.54
C GLU A 140 22.25 12.49 -13.41
N PRO A 141 21.45 13.49 -12.99
CA PRO A 141 20.01 13.33 -12.86
C PRO A 141 19.34 13.31 -14.25
N SER A 142 18.32 12.48 -14.40
CA SER A 142 17.40 12.56 -15.55
C SER A 142 16.53 13.82 -15.50
N PRO A 143 15.88 14.21 -16.61
CA PRO A 143 14.87 15.27 -16.62
C PRO A 143 13.67 15.01 -15.70
N LEU A 144 13.42 13.74 -15.31
CA LEU A 144 12.34 13.37 -14.40
C LEU A 144 12.68 13.64 -12.93
N ARG A 145 13.97 13.77 -12.61
CA ARG A 145 14.47 13.88 -11.24
C ARG A 145 14.69 15.33 -10.82
N ASP A 146 14.13 15.68 -9.67
CA ASP A 146 14.39 16.94 -8.98
C ASP A 146 14.45 16.71 -7.47
N ASP A 147 15.67 16.70 -6.93
CA ASP A 147 15.88 16.42 -5.51
C ASP A 147 15.42 17.60 -4.62
N SER A 148 15.13 18.79 -5.16
CA SER A 148 14.56 19.90 -4.37
C SER A 148 13.13 19.64 -3.88
N ARG A 149 12.44 18.65 -4.47
CA ARG A 149 11.09 18.19 -4.06
C ARG A 149 11.13 17.29 -2.83
N ILE A 150 12.29 16.73 -2.49
CA ILE A 150 12.43 15.78 -1.40
C ILE A 150 12.28 16.51 -0.06
N LYS A 151 11.19 16.23 0.66
CA LYS A 151 10.91 16.81 1.98
C LYS A 151 11.40 15.95 3.15
N CYS A 152 11.79 14.70 2.90
CA CYS A 152 12.24 13.78 3.94
C CYS A 152 13.74 13.58 3.89
N GLN A 153 14.44 13.94 4.97
CA GLN A 153 15.90 13.73 5.08
C GLN A 153 16.34 12.27 5.02
N TYR A 154 15.42 11.32 5.22
CA TYR A 154 15.69 9.87 5.16
C TYR A 154 15.31 9.24 3.82
N PHE A 155 14.81 10.03 2.87
CA PHE A 155 14.62 9.55 1.50
C PHE A 155 15.95 9.05 0.95
N SER A 156 15.93 8.01 0.11
CA SER A 156 17.10 7.19 -0.30
C SER A 156 17.63 6.17 0.71
N THR A 157 17.11 6.13 1.94
CA THR A 157 17.48 5.10 2.94
C THR A 157 16.28 4.39 3.55
N CYS A 158 15.23 5.13 3.91
CA CYS A 158 14.00 4.58 4.45
C CYS A 158 13.23 3.78 3.39
N ALA A 159 12.64 2.63 3.75
CA ALA A 159 11.84 1.82 2.83
C ALA A 159 10.44 2.40 2.54
N GLY A 160 10.04 3.50 3.18
CA GLY A 160 8.66 4.00 3.19
C GLY A 160 8.22 4.71 1.90
N CYS A 161 9.07 5.51 1.27
CA CYS A 161 8.74 6.30 0.08
C CYS A 161 9.73 6.01 -1.04
N GLN A 162 9.26 6.04 -2.29
CA GLN A 162 10.06 5.73 -3.49
C GLN A 162 10.20 6.91 -4.44
N PHE A 163 9.26 7.88 -4.42
CA PHE A 163 9.06 8.81 -5.53
C PHE A 163 9.21 10.31 -5.19
N GLN A 164 9.79 10.68 -4.03
CA GLN A 164 9.85 12.09 -3.61
C GLN A 164 10.61 13.02 -4.57
N MET A 165 11.47 12.47 -5.43
CA MET A 165 12.20 13.22 -6.45
C MET A 165 11.40 13.45 -7.75
N LEU A 166 10.27 12.76 -7.94
CA LEU A 166 9.42 12.88 -9.13
C LEU A 166 8.38 13.99 -8.94
N SER A 167 8.03 14.68 -10.03
CA SER A 167 6.85 15.55 -10.04
C SER A 167 5.58 14.72 -9.78
N TYR A 168 4.55 15.33 -9.19
CA TYR A 168 3.37 14.57 -8.79
C TYR A 168 2.64 13.96 -10.00
N ASP A 169 2.52 14.69 -11.09
CA ASP A 169 1.91 14.19 -12.34
C ASP A 169 2.66 12.96 -12.88
N THR A 170 4.00 12.97 -12.77
CA THR A 170 4.82 11.80 -13.12
C THR A 170 4.53 10.61 -12.21
N GLN A 171 4.30 10.82 -10.91
CA GLN A 171 3.88 9.74 -10.00
C GLN A 171 2.53 9.14 -10.42
N LEU A 172 1.55 9.98 -10.76
CA LEU A 172 0.22 9.53 -11.20
C LEU A 172 0.29 8.76 -12.52
N ALA A 173 1.09 9.22 -13.48
CA ALA A 173 1.33 8.53 -14.74
C ALA A 173 1.97 7.15 -14.52
N TYR A 174 2.95 7.03 -13.62
CA TYR A 174 3.53 5.74 -13.27
C TYR A 174 2.52 4.82 -12.60
N LYS A 175 1.68 5.34 -11.69
CA LYS A 175 0.63 4.54 -11.03
C LYS A 175 -0.38 4.00 -12.04
N LYS A 176 -0.78 4.80 -13.02
CA LYS A 176 -1.59 4.34 -14.16
C LYS A 176 -0.92 3.18 -14.89
N ARG A 177 0.37 3.32 -15.23
CA ARG A 177 1.15 2.26 -15.89
C ARG A 177 1.24 0.97 -15.06
N ILE A 178 1.27 1.07 -13.73
CA ILE A 178 1.22 -0.11 -12.84
C ILE A 178 -0.10 -0.88 -13.03
N VAL A 179 -1.22 -0.16 -13.11
CA VAL A 179 -2.54 -0.78 -13.36
C VAL A 179 -2.60 -1.39 -14.76
N GLU A 180 -2.10 -0.69 -15.78
CA GLU A 180 -2.02 -1.22 -17.16
C GLU A 180 -1.21 -2.52 -17.22
N LYS A 181 -0.01 -2.54 -16.64
CA LYS A 181 0.84 -3.74 -16.56
C LYS A 181 0.15 -4.87 -15.79
N ALA A 182 -0.59 -4.55 -14.72
CA ALA A 182 -1.33 -5.55 -13.95
C ALA A 182 -2.39 -6.25 -14.79
N PHE A 183 -3.23 -5.51 -15.50
CA PHE A 183 -4.26 -6.10 -16.36
C PHE A 183 -3.67 -6.83 -17.57
N LYS A 184 -2.59 -6.30 -18.17
CA LYS A 184 -1.86 -6.98 -19.24
C LYS A 184 -1.33 -8.35 -18.80
N ASN A 185 -0.72 -8.43 -17.62
CA ASN A 185 0.09 -9.58 -17.23
C ASN A 185 -0.65 -10.60 -16.34
N PHE A 186 -1.70 -10.19 -15.62
CA PHE A 186 -2.36 -11.04 -14.61
C PHE A 186 -3.82 -11.37 -14.92
N SER A 187 -4.49 -10.63 -15.81
CA SER A 187 -5.92 -10.89 -16.08
C SER A 187 -6.17 -12.18 -16.86
N GLY A 188 -5.21 -12.61 -17.69
CA GLY A 188 -5.40 -13.72 -18.62
C GLY A 188 -6.49 -13.44 -19.67
N LEU A 189 -6.84 -12.16 -19.88
CA LEU A 189 -7.82 -11.72 -20.88
C LEU A 189 -7.12 -11.37 -22.19
N ASN A 190 -7.86 -11.47 -23.30
CA ASN A 190 -7.45 -10.83 -24.55
C ASN A 190 -7.38 -9.30 -24.30
N PRO A 191 -6.29 -8.61 -24.70
CA PRO A 191 -6.16 -7.16 -24.59
C PRO A 191 -7.38 -6.37 -25.09
N GLU A 192 -8.08 -6.84 -26.12
CA GLU A 192 -9.29 -6.18 -26.66
C GLU A 192 -10.47 -6.17 -25.68
N LEU A 193 -10.48 -7.05 -24.68
CA LEU A 193 -11.51 -7.11 -23.64
C LEU A 193 -11.21 -6.20 -22.44
N VAL A 194 -10.00 -5.64 -22.37
CA VAL A 194 -9.61 -4.72 -21.30
C VAL A 194 -9.79 -3.29 -21.81
N PRO A 195 -10.72 -2.50 -21.24
CA PRO A 195 -10.87 -1.10 -21.63
C PRO A 195 -9.59 -0.32 -21.30
N PRO A 196 -9.31 0.79 -22.00
CA PRO A 196 -8.20 1.66 -21.65
C PRO A 196 -8.27 2.07 -20.17
N ILE A 197 -7.16 1.89 -19.46
CA ILE A 197 -7.08 2.28 -18.05
C ILE A 197 -7.20 3.81 -17.97
N SER A 198 -8.10 4.29 -17.13
CA SER A 198 -8.31 5.72 -16.93
C SER A 198 -7.16 6.35 -16.12
N ASP A 199 -7.03 7.68 -16.22
CA ASP A 199 -6.02 8.42 -15.45
C ASP A 199 -6.21 8.25 -13.94
N THR A 200 -5.07 8.12 -13.25
CA THR A 200 -5.04 7.94 -11.79
C THR A 200 -5.48 9.22 -11.10
N ILE A 201 -6.50 9.13 -10.23
CA ILE A 201 -6.94 10.27 -9.43
C ILE A 201 -5.94 10.51 -8.29
N GLY A 202 -5.42 11.73 -8.21
CA GLY A 202 -4.48 12.15 -7.18
C GLY A 202 -5.12 12.39 -5.82
N SER A 203 -4.33 12.26 -4.77
CA SER A 203 -4.70 12.70 -3.43
C SER A 203 -4.70 14.22 -3.34
N PRO A 204 -5.65 14.83 -2.62
CA PRO A 204 -5.60 16.26 -2.30
C PRO A 204 -4.35 16.65 -1.50
N LEU A 205 -3.78 15.74 -0.71
CA LEU A 205 -2.58 15.98 0.09
C LEU A 205 -1.45 15.01 -0.26
N GLN A 206 -0.33 15.56 -0.75
CA GLN A 206 0.87 14.80 -1.10
C GLN A 206 1.79 14.49 0.10
N TYR A 207 1.65 15.25 1.18
CA TYR A 207 2.33 15.14 2.46
C TYR A 207 1.33 15.43 3.58
N GLY A 208 1.64 15.05 4.82
CA GLY A 208 0.72 15.29 5.93
C GLY A 208 -0.62 14.55 5.84
N TYR A 209 -0.74 13.55 4.97
CA TYR A 209 -1.99 12.84 4.70
C TYR A 209 -2.19 11.61 5.60
N ARG A 210 -1.08 11.05 6.12
CA ARG A 210 -1.07 9.72 6.72
C ARG A 210 -1.52 9.75 8.18
N THR A 211 -2.72 9.24 8.43
CA THR A 211 -3.37 9.25 9.76
C THR A 211 -2.86 8.16 10.70
N LYS A 212 -2.05 7.21 10.22
CA LYS A 212 -1.42 6.17 11.05
C LYS A 212 0.01 5.87 10.65
N LEU A 213 0.88 5.88 11.66
CA LEU A 213 2.25 5.40 11.58
C LEU A 213 2.48 4.33 12.64
N THR A 214 3.36 3.40 12.32
CA THR A 214 3.77 2.33 13.25
C THR A 214 5.30 2.24 13.32
N PRO A 215 5.98 3.27 13.86
CA PRO A 215 7.42 3.19 14.06
C PRO A 215 7.74 2.04 15.02
N HIS A 216 8.91 1.44 14.88
CA HIS A 216 9.35 0.33 15.70
C HIS A 216 10.81 0.51 16.10
N PHE A 217 11.25 -0.32 17.03
CA PHE A 217 12.65 -0.48 17.37
C PHE A 217 13.00 -1.95 17.53
N ASP A 218 14.24 -2.29 17.20
CA ASP A 218 14.75 -3.65 17.29
C ASP A 218 15.07 -4.03 18.75
N GLY A 219 14.95 -5.32 19.06
CA GLY A 219 15.37 -5.85 20.37
C GLY A 219 16.90 -5.85 20.53
N PRO A 220 17.43 -5.91 21.77
CA PRO A 220 18.86 -5.91 21.99
C PRO A 220 19.52 -7.14 21.36
N PRO A 221 20.80 -7.07 20.96
CA PRO A 221 21.52 -8.20 20.38
C PRO A 221 21.42 -9.46 21.24
N GLY A 222 21.00 -10.58 20.63
CA GLY A 222 20.82 -11.84 21.34
C GLY A 222 19.54 -11.95 22.19
N TRP A 223 18.62 -10.97 22.12
CA TRP A 223 17.32 -10.99 22.80
C TRP A 223 16.55 -12.31 22.63
N LYS A 224 16.64 -12.93 21.44
CA LYS A 224 15.98 -14.22 21.15
C LYS A 224 16.52 -15.39 21.98
N ARG A 225 17.69 -15.26 22.61
CA ARG A 225 18.35 -16.29 23.42
C ARG A 225 18.35 -15.95 24.91
N HIS A 226 18.47 -14.68 25.26
CA HIS A 226 18.51 -14.22 26.65
C HIS A 226 17.71 -12.94 26.83
N LYS A 227 16.99 -12.81 27.95
CA LYS A 227 16.38 -11.55 28.33
C LYS A 227 17.46 -10.60 28.83
N LYS A 228 17.92 -9.68 27.97
CA LYS A 228 18.81 -8.59 28.34
C LYS A 228 18.04 -7.28 28.36
N PRO A 229 18.25 -6.40 29.35
CA PRO A 229 17.73 -5.04 29.31
C PRO A 229 18.42 -4.24 28.21
N PHE A 230 17.79 -3.16 27.78
CA PHE A 230 18.40 -2.19 26.87
C PHE A 230 19.42 -1.33 27.63
N GLU A 231 20.63 -1.19 27.07
CA GLU A 231 21.68 -0.32 27.61
C GLU A 231 21.42 1.17 27.32
N SER A 232 20.80 1.46 26.19
CA SER A 232 20.39 2.80 25.75
C SER A 232 19.13 2.69 24.87
N VAL A 233 18.51 3.84 24.58
CA VAL A 233 17.36 3.89 23.67
C VAL A 233 17.83 3.48 22.26
N PRO A 234 17.28 2.40 21.68
CA PRO A 234 17.63 1.97 20.34
C PRO A 234 17.11 2.97 19.29
N PRO A 235 17.58 2.90 18.04
CA PRO A 235 16.93 3.56 16.91
C PRO A 235 15.43 3.27 16.88
N ILE A 236 14.60 4.32 16.83
CA ILE A 236 13.14 4.22 16.70
C ILE A 236 12.76 4.80 15.34
N GLY A 237 12.07 4.03 14.51
CA GLY A 237 11.68 4.51 13.19
C GLY A 237 11.15 3.40 12.29
N PHE A 238 11.64 3.36 11.06
CA PHE A 238 11.19 2.43 10.04
C PHE A 238 12.35 1.59 9.50
N MET A 239 12.02 0.58 8.68
CA MET A 239 13.03 -0.29 8.10
C MET A 239 13.87 0.45 7.05
N LYS A 240 15.18 0.18 7.04
CA LYS A 240 16.06 0.53 5.92
C LYS A 240 15.65 -0.26 4.67
N LYS A 241 15.61 0.39 3.49
CA LYS A 241 15.36 -0.29 2.21
C LYS A 241 16.39 -1.41 2.02
N GLY A 242 15.91 -2.57 1.55
CA GLY A 242 16.73 -3.77 1.34
C GLY A 242 17.07 -4.57 2.61
N MET A 243 16.94 -4.00 3.82
CA MET A 243 17.46 -4.61 5.05
C MET A 243 16.42 -4.72 6.16
N ARG A 244 16.48 -5.81 6.93
CA ARG A 244 15.64 -5.99 8.13
C ARG A 244 16.25 -5.31 9.36
N LYS A 245 16.48 -4.00 9.27
CA LYS A 245 17.08 -3.18 10.33
C LYS A 245 16.34 -1.85 10.43
N THR A 246 15.99 -1.45 11.64
CA THR A 246 15.39 -0.16 11.93
C THR A 246 16.43 0.96 11.78
N ILE A 247 16.05 2.05 11.14
CA ILE A 247 16.80 3.31 11.16
C ILE A 247 16.10 4.31 12.08
N ASP A 248 16.90 5.14 12.74
CA ASP A 248 16.37 6.16 13.62
C ASP A 248 15.76 7.29 12.78
N ILE A 249 14.47 7.53 12.99
CA ILE A 249 13.68 8.55 12.29
C ILE A 249 12.96 9.32 13.39
N GLU A 250 13.20 10.63 13.53
CA GLU A 250 12.44 11.44 14.50
C GLU A 250 11.15 12.03 13.94
N ASP A 251 11.06 12.20 12.62
CA ASP A 251 9.91 12.79 11.96
C ASP A 251 9.61 12.16 10.60
N CYS A 252 8.33 12.14 10.22
CA CYS A 252 7.87 11.56 8.97
C CYS A 252 6.91 12.55 8.27
N PRO A 253 7.37 13.28 7.23
CA PRO A 253 6.60 14.37 6.60
C PRO A 253 5.29 13.94 5.94
N ILE A 254 5.10 12.64 5.67
CA ILE A 254 3.83 12.13 5.15
C ILE A 254 2.78 11.93 6.25
N GLY A 255 3.17 11.87 7.52
CA GLY A 255 2.27 11.77 8.67
C GLY A 255 1.58 13.10 8.97
N THR A 256 0.33 13.06 9.42
CA THR A 256 -0.38 14.28 9.86
C THR A 256 0.35 14.94 11.03
N ASP A 257 0.07 16.23 11.27
CA ASP A 257 0.69 16.97 12.38
C ASP A 257 0.44 16.30 13.74
N ALA A 258 -0.77 15.75 13.95
CA ALA A 258 -1.11 15.03 15.17
C ALA A 258 -0.23 13.77 15.33
N VAL A 259 -0.06 12.98 14.27
CA VAL A 259 0.77 11.78 14.26
C VAL A 259 2.26 12.10 14.44
N ARG A 260 2.75 13.16 13.78
CA ARG A 260 4.14 13.64 13.91
C ARG A 260 4.44 14.10 15.35
N GLU A 261 3.51 14.80 15.97
CA GLU A 261 3.63 15.19 17.38
C GLU A 261 3.55 13.97 18.31
N GLY A 262 2.66 13.01 18.00
CA GLY A 262 2.62 11.71 18.68
C GLY A 262 3.95 10.97 18.62
N MET A 263 4.65 11.02 17.49
CA MET A 263 5.96 10.40 17.31
C MET A 263 7.00 10.98 18.27
N LYS A 264 7.07 12.30 18.42
CA LYS A 264 7.97 12.95 19.37
C LYS A 264 7.70 12.52 20.81
N LYS A 265 6.43 12.49 21.20
CA LYS A 265 5.99 12.08 22.54
C LYS A 265 6.28 10.62 22.84
N GLU A 266 6.02 9.74 21.88
CA GLU A 266 6.31 8.32 22.04
C GLU A 266 7.80 8.05 22.17
N ARG A 267 8.67 8.82 21.50
CA ARG A 267 10.12 8.73 21.69
C ARG A 267 10.53 9.09 23.12
N ILE A 268 9.96 10.15 23.70
CA ILE A 268 10.17 10.53 25.11
C ILE A 268 9.68 9.42 26.04
N ARG A 269 8.45 8.93 25.84
CA ARG A 269 7.85 7.85 26.64
C ARG A 269 8.71 6.58 26.59
N VAL A 270 9.21 6.21 25.41
CA VAL A 270 10.10 5.06 25.26
C VAL A 270 11.41 5.29 26.00
N ALA A 271 12.00 6.48 25.91
CA ALA A 271 13.24 6.81 26.62
C ALA A 271 13.10 6.70 28.14
N GLU A 272 12.03 7.26 28.71
CA GLU A 272 11.72 7.20 30.14
C GLU A 272 11.45 5.77 30.63
N ASN A 273 10.91 4.92 29.75
CA ASN A 273 10.48 3.56 30.10
C ASN A 273 11.35 2.46 29.48
N ILE A 274 12.53 2.80 28.92
CA ILE A 274 13.31 1.85 28.11
C ILE A 274 13.70 0.58 28.86
N GLN A 275 13.94 0.71 30.18
CA GLN A 275 14.28 -0.40 31.08
C GLN A 275 13.14 -1.41 31.28
N SER A 276 11.89 -1.02 31.00
CA SER A 276 10.73 -1.93 31.02
C SER A 276 10.65 -2.83 29.78
N TYR A 277 11.34 -2.44 28.71
CA TYR A 277 11.40 -3.22 27.48
C TYR A 277 12.50 -4.26 27.56
N ASN A 278 12.21 -5.38 26.92
CA ASN A 278 13.12 -6.50 26.87
C ASN A 278 13.23 -6.98 25.41
N LYS A 279 12.12 -7.01 24.68
CA LYS A 279 12.06 -7.14 23.21
C LYS A 279 11.96 -5.79 22.51
N GLY A 280 12.24 -5.80 21.21
CA GLY A 280 11.81 -4.73 20.30
C GLY A 280 10.29 -4.61 20.27
N ALA A 281 9.79 -3.43 19.97
CA ALA A 281 8.37 -3.13 19.96
C ALA A 281 7.97 -2.31 18.73
N THR A 282 6.69 -2.37 18.41
CA THR A 282 6.03 -1.48 17.44
C THR A 282 5.15 -0.52 18.22
N LEU A 283 5.34 0.77 17.98
CA LEU A 283 4.59 1.85 18.60
C LEU A 283 3.45 2.22 17.65
N LEU A 284 2.23 2.38 18.16
CA LEU A 284 1.10 2.86 17.38
C LEU A 284 1.02 4.38 17.48
N LEU A 285 0.83 5.05 16.35
CA LEU A 285 0.45 6.44 16.27
C LEU A 285 -0.78 6.53 15.37
N ARG A 286 -1.96 6.82 15.91
CA ARG A 286 -3.21 6.95 15.15
C ARG A 286 -3.85 8.30 15.42
N GLU A 287 -4.12 9.07 14.37
CA GLU A 287 -4.92 10.28 14.49
C GLU A 287 -6.36 9.92 14.92
N SER A 288 -6.90 10.72 15.83
CA SER A 288 -8.33 10.76 16.15
C SER A 288 -8.79 12.21 16.02
N THR A 289 -9.82 12.42 15.19
CA THR A 289 -10.39 13.73 14.90
C THR A 289 -11.72 13.89 15.63
N LYS A 290 -11.96 15.06 16.21
CA LYS A 290 -13.25 15.46 16.76
C LYS A 290 -13.68 16.79 16.12
N ARG A 291 -14.86 16.85 15.51
CA ARG A 291 -15.47 18.12 15.07
C ARG A 291 -16.25 18.75 16.24
N VAL A 292 -15.88 19.98 16.62
CA VAL A 292 -16.53 20.76 17.68
C VAL A 292 -17.26 21.95 17.04
N PRO A 293 -18.60 22.04 17.13
CA PRO A 293 -19.35 23.17 16.59
C PRO A 293 -18.89 24.51 17.20
N LYS A 294 -18.82 25.59 16.40
CA LYS A 294 -18.37 26.90 16.92
C LYS A 294 -19.26 27.49 18.01
N SER A 295 -20.55 27.16 18.01
CA SER A 295 -21.46 27.52 19.10
C SER A 295 -21.04 26.93 20.46
N GLN A 296 -20.18 25.92 20.46
CA GLN A 296 -19.64 25.26 21.64
C GLN A 296 -18.18 25.65 21.93
N THR A 297 -17.59 26.57 21.14
CA THR A 297 -16.20 27.04 21.31
C THR A 297 -16.10 28.42 21.97
N GLU A 298 -17.19 28.95 22.58
CA GLU A 298 -17.16 30.26 23.25
C GLU A 298 -16.00 30.35 24.25
N GLY A 299 -15.08 31.31 24.00
CA GLY A 299 -13.90 31.58 24.83
C GLY A 299 -12.55 31.09 24.29
N VAL A 300 -12.51 30.39 23.14
CA VAL A 300 -11.25 29.98 22.50
C VAL A 300 -11.05 30.78 21.22
N SER A 301 -10.13 31.74 21.22
CA SER A 301 -9.75 32.46 20.01
C SER A 301 -9.17 31.48 18.97
N PRO A 302 -9.64 31.48 17.72
CA PRO A 302 -8.99 30.72 16.66
C PRO A 302 -7.71 31.47 16.28
N THR A 303 -6.58 31.11 16.87
CA THR A 303 -5.30 31.56 16.34
C THR A 303 -5.11 30.88 14.98
N ARG A 304 -5.17 31.68 13.91
CA ARG A 304 -4.50 31.33 12.65
C ARG A 304 -3.02 31.24 12.96
N THR A 305 -2.55 30.04 13.30
CA THR A 305 -1.14 29.73 13.33
C THR A 305 -0.89 28.68 12.27
N GLU A 306 -0.38 29.13 11.12
CA GLU A 306 0.60 28.32 10.40
C GLU A 306 1.68 27.92 11.43
N GLY A 307 1.72 26.65 11.81
CA GLY A 307 2.83 26.06 12.56
C GLY A 307 2.94 26.36 14.07
N GLY A 308 1.88 26.83 14.75
CA GLY A 308 1.93 27.14 16.19
C GLY A 308 1.19 26.12 17.07
N THR A 309 1.93 25.39 17.90
CA THR A 309 1.41 24.49 18.95
C THR A 309 1.20 25.26 20.26
N GLU A 310 -0.03 25.36 20.77
CA GLU A 310 -0.26 25.84 22.14
C GLU A 310 -0.33 24.68 23.14
N GLU A 311 0.56 24.70 24.13
CA GLU A 311 0.51 23.82 25.30
C GLU A 311 -0.54 24.31 26.30
N VAL A 312 -1.71 23.67 26.33
CA VAL A 312 -2.62 23.77 27.48
C VAL A 312 -2.22 22.69 28.49
N LYS A 313 -1.60 23.09 29.61
CA LYS A 313 -1.23 22.21 30.73
C LYS A 313 -2.41 21.28 31.10
N GLY A 314 -2.21 19.98 30.92
CA GLY A 314 -3.15 18.93 31.37
C GLY A 314 -4.18 18.43 30.35
N LYS A 315 -4.20 18.93 29.10
CA LYS A 315 -5.00 18.36 28.01
C LYS A 315 -4.11 17.72 26.94
N ALA A 316 -4.57 16.61 26.34
CA ALA A 316 -3.89 16.00 25.20
C ALA A 316 -3.64 17.08 24.13
N HIS A 317 -2.38 17.26 23.74
CA HIS A 317 -2.00 18.24 22.71
C HIS A 317 -2.79 17.98 21.43
N ALA A 318 -3.73 18.87 21.12
CA ALA A 318 -4.61 18.75 19.99
C ALA A 318 -4.20 19.78 18.93
N ILE A 319 -4.06 19.33 17.69
CA ILE A 319 -3.93 20.21 16.53
C ILE A 319 -5.33 20.69 16.15
N ARG A 320 -5.54 22.00 16.08
CA ARG A 320 -6.85 22.58 15.76
C ARG A 320 -6.88 23.16 14.35
N ARG A 321 -7.97 22.92 13.62
CA ARG A 321 -8.22 23.53 12.30
C ARG A 321 -9.67 24.02 12.20
N ASP A 322 -9.85 25.26 11.76
CA ASP A 322 -11.15 25.90 11.63
C ASP A 322 -11.73 25.68 10.23
N TYR A 323 -12.97 25.21 10.14
CA TYR A 323 -13.71 24.95 8.89
C TYR A 323 -14.97 25.82 8.75
N GLY A 324 -15.03 26.96 9.44
CA GLY A 324 -16.13 27.91 9.36
C GLY A 324 -17.25 27.62 10.36
N ASN A 325 -17.91 26.46 10.26
CA ASN A 325 -19.03 26.05 11.14
C ASN A 325 -18.59 25.19 12.34
N TYR A 326 -17.45 24.51 12.24
CA TYR A 326 -16.84 23.73 13.31
C TYR A 326 -15.31 23.89 13.32
N VAL A 327 -14.70 23.46 14.43
CA VAL A 327 -13.25 23.29 14.58
C VAL A 327 -12.96 21.79 14.69
N GLU A 328 -12.02 21.29 13.91
CA GLU A 328 -11.47 19.95 14.11
C GLU A 328 -10.37 19.99 15.18
N GLU A 329 -10.52 19.17 16.21
CA GLU A 329 -9.46 18.85 17.16
C GLU A 329 -8.88 17.49 16.81
N LYS A 330 -7.61 17.45 16.42
CA LYS A 330 -6.88 16.24 16.02
C LYS A 330 -5.86 15.87 17.09
N THR A 331 -5.90 14.62 17.54
CA THR A 331 -5.03 14.08 18.59
C THR A 331 -4.38 12.78 18.13
N CYS A 332 -3.29 12.37 18.76
CA CYS A 332 -2.67 11.07 18.48
C CYS A 332 -2.95 10.07 19.61
N ILE A 333 -3.59 8.97 19.26
CA ILE A 333 -3.84 7.81 20.11
C ILE A 333 -2.69 6.81 19.92
N THR A 334 -2.16 6.31 21.04
CA THR A 334 -1.04 5.35 21.04
C THR A 334 -1.38 4.01 21.67
N ASP A 335 -2.51 3.93 22.38
CA ASP A 335 -3.12 2.67 22.80
C ASP A 335 -3.90 2.03 21.65
N SER A 336 -3.49 0.83 21.24
CA SER A 336 -4.12 0.08 20.14
C SER A 336 -5.58 -0.31 20.38
N THR A 337 -6.02 -0.33 21.64
CA THR A 337 -7.38 -0.73 22.02
C THR A 337 -8.30 0.47 22.21
N ALA A 338 -7.75 1.68 22.34
CA ALA A 338 -8.53 2.90 22.46
C ALA A 338 -9.28 3.21 21.16
N SER A 339 -10.39 3.94 21.26
CA SER A 339 -11.22 4.30 20.11
C SER A 339 -10.66 5.52 19.38
N SER A 340 -10.36 5.39 18.09
CA SER A 340 -10.10 6.51 17.18
C SER A 340 -11.35 6.88 16.41
N ARG A 341 -11.55 8.19 16.17
CA ARG A 341 -12.66 8.73 15.38
C ARG A 341 -12.15 9.40 14.11
N GLU A 342 -12.82 9.12 13.01
CA GLU A 342 -12.52 9.64 11.68
C GLU A 342 -13.79 10.10 10.96
N TYR A 343 -13.60 10.93 9.95
CA TYR A 343 -14.68 11.50 9.15
C TYR A 343 -14.42 11.26 7.67
N VAL A 344 -15.48 10.87 6.95
CA VAL A 344 -15.53 10.85 5.48
C VAL A 344 -16.72 11.69 5.09
N ASP A 345 -16.50 12.86 4.50
CA ASP A 345 -17.51 13.91 4.40
C ASP A 345 -18.09 14.23 5.79
N ASP A 346 -19.39 14.01 5.97
CA ASP A 346 -20.11 14.14 7.24
C ASP A 346 -20.31 12.80 7.96
N PHE A 347 -19.93 11.69 7.33
CA PHE A 347 -20.02 10.37 7.95
C PHE A 347 -18.95 10.18 9.02
N ILE A 348 -19.36 9.62 10.16
CA ILE A 348 -18.53 9.41 11.35
C ILE A 348 -18.18 7.93 11.48
N PHE A 349 -16.91 7.65 11.67
CA PHE A 349 -16.40 6.29 11.90
C PHE A 349 -15.62 6.24 13.20
N GLU A 350 -15.97 5.29 14.06
CA GLU A 350 -15.19 4.92 15.24
C GLU A 350 -14.68 3.50 15.10
N ASN A 351 -13.41 3.30 15.42
CA ASN A 351 -12.73 2.01 15.35
C ASN A 351 -11.69 1.91 16.48
N PRO A 352 -11.26 0.70 16.89
CA PRO A 352 -10.05 0.56 17.70
C PRO A 352 -8.87 1.17 16.93
N ALA A 353 -8.02 1.95 17.58
CA ALA A 353 -6.92 2.66 16.94
C ALA A 353 -5.90 1.70 16.27
N GLY A 354 -5.78 0.49 16.81
CA GLY A 354 -4.99 -0.59 16.24
C GLY A 354 -5.59 -1.22 14.98
N ALA A 355 -6.92 -1.14 14.81
CA ALA A 355 -7.64 -1.75 13.70
C ALA A 355 -7.32 -1.06 12.35
N PHE A 356 -7.77 -1.70 11.27
CA PHE A 356 -7.67 -1.11 9.94
C PHE A 356 -8.78 -0.08 9.75
N PHE A 357 -8.38 1.09 9.27
CA PHE A 357 -9.23 2.05 8.57
C PHE A 357 -8.30 2.87 7.68
N GLN A 358 -8.83 3.46 6.62
CA GLN A 358 -8.05 4.07 5.56
C GLN A 358 -7.06 5.11 6.12
N ASN A 359 -5.84 5.14 5.59
CA ASN A 359 -4.75 5.93 6.16
C ASN A 359 -4.64 7.33 5.56
N ASN A 360 -5.41 7.62 4.52
CA ASN A 360 -5.42 8.91 3.84
C ASN A 360 -6.86 9.41 3.77
N ASN A 361 -7.27 10.21 4.76
CA ASN A 361 -8.65 10.69 4.82
C ASN A 361 -8.93 11.78 3.77
N SER A 362 -7.89 12.44 3.24
CA SER A 362 -8.07 13.53 2.28
C SER A 362 -8.64 13.06 0.94
N ILE A 363 -8.33 11.84 0.50
CA ILE A 363 -8.83 11.30 -0.77
C ILE A 363 -10.18 10.57 -0.63
N LEU A 364 -10.59 10.22 0.60
CA LEU A 364 -11.79 9.41 0.83
C LEU A 364 -13.06 10.02 0.23
N PRO A 365 -13.38 11.32 0.38
CA PRO A 365 -14.53 11.95 -0.27
C PRO A 365 -14.58 11.71 -1.78
N ILE A 366 -13.46 11.94 -2.48
CA ILE A 366 -13.36 11.79 -3.94
C ILE A 366 -13.55 10.32 -4.32
N PHE A 367 -12.96 9.43 -3.53
CA PHE A 367 -12.98 8.00 -3.78
C PHE A 367 -14.34 7.35 -3.52
N THR A 368 -14.98 7.63 -2.38
CA THR A 368 -16.30 7.09 -2.04
C THR A 368 -17.37 7.67 -2.96
N ASP A 369 -17.25 8.93 -3.37
CA ASP A 369 -18.13 9.52 -4.39
C ASP A 369 -17.98 8.82 -5.75
N TYR A 370 -16.75 8.55 -6.21
CA TYR A 370 -16.51 7.79 -7.43
C TYR A 370 -17.13 6.39 -7.35
N VAL A 371 -16.91 5.66 -6.24
CA VAL A 371 -17.51 4.35 -6.02
C VAL A 371 -19.04 4.47 -6.08
N ARG A 372 -19.63 5.38 -5.30
CA ARG A 372 -21.08 5.59 -5.21
C ARG A 372 -21.72 5.84 -6.56
N ARG A 373 -21.14 6.73 -7.37
CA ARG A 373 -21.63 7.04 -8.74
C ARG A 373 -21.57 5.83 -9.66
N ASN A 374 -20.59 4.95 -9.47
CA ASN A 374 -20.42 3.76 -10.29
C ASN A 374 -21.16 2.53 -9.75
N LEU A 375 -21.91 2.61 -8.63
CA LEU A 375 -22.75 1.50 -8.18
C LEU A 375 -24.09 1.42 -8.92
N ARG A 376 -24.49 2.50 -9.58
CA ARG A 376 -25.69 2.56 -10.40
C ARG A 376 -25.35 2.60 -11.87
N LEU A 377 -26.32 2.19 -12.69
CA LEU A 377 -26.26 2.40 -14.13
C LEU A 377 -26.67 3.86 -14.43
N PRO A 378 -26.06 4.53 -15.43
CA PRO A 378 -26.53 5.84 -15.87
C PRO A 378 -28.01 5.78 -16.26
N SER A 379 -28.83 6.71 -15.75
CA SER A 379 -30.25 6.77 -16.12
C SER A 379 -30.38 7.13 -17.61
N ILE A 380 -31.03 6.25 -18.37
CA ILE A 380 -31.47 6.56 -19.74
C ILE A 380 -32.64 7.54 -19.60
N SER A 381 -32.49 8.75 -20.14
CA SER A 381 -33.58 9.73 -20.19
C SER A 381 -34.73 9.20 -21.04
N ASP A 382 -35.89 9.03 -20.40
CA ASP A 382 -37.22 9.27 -20.96
C ASP A 382 -37.77 8.31 -22.04
N THR A 383 -37.55 7.00 -21.91
CA THR A 383 -38.43 6.03 -22.60
C THR A 383 -38.91 4.95 -21.64
N SER A 384 -40.23 4.89 -21.50
CA SER A 384 -41.02 3.94 -20.73
C SER A 384 -40.63 2.48 -21.01
N HIS A 385 -39.79 1.91 -20.15
CA HIS A 385 -39.93 0.59 -19.53
C HIS A 385 -38.86 0.45 -18.46
N SER A 386 -39.28 0.22 -17.22
CA SER A 386 -38.46 -0.03 -16.03
C SER A 386 -37.71 -1.36 -16.15
N GLN A 387 -36.67 -1.44 -16.99
CA GLN A 387 -35.73 -2.55 -16.99
C GLN A 387 -34.57 -2.29 -16.01
N GLY A 388 -34.97 -2.41 -14.74
CA GLY A 388 -34.21 -2.71 -13.54
C GLY A 388 -33.30 -1.59 -13.02
N GLU A 389 -33.82 -0.89 -12.02
CA GLU A 389 -33.04 -0.02 -11.16
C GLU A 389 -32.20 -0.87 -10.20
N ILE A 390 -30.99 -0.40 -9.85
CA ILE A 390 -30.20 -1.04 -8.79
C ILE A 390 -30.65 -0.47 -7.44
N ASN A 391 -31.46 -1.27 -6.74
CA ASN A 391 -32.14 -0.92 -5.50
C ASN A 391 -31.40 -1.40 -4.26
N TYR A 392 -30.54 -2.41 -4.39
CA TYR A 392 -29.86 -3.04 -3.27
C TYR A 392 -28.34 -2.98 -3.40
N LEU A 393 -27.65 -2.85 -2.26
CA LEU A 393 -26.19 -2.90 -2.18
C LEU A 393 -25.75 -4.02 -1.24
N VAL A 394 -24.82 -4.84 -1.69
CA VAL A 394 -24.04 -5.72 -0.81
C VAL A 394 -22.59 -5.25 -0.82
N ASP A 395 -22.03 -5.02 0.36
CA ASP A 395 -20.63 -4.68 0.57
C ASP A 395 -19.93 -5.88 1.19
N ALA A 396 -19.18 -6.65 0.39
CA ALA A 396 -18.44 -7.79 0.88
C ALA A 396 -17.01 -7.39 1.25
N TYR A 397 -16.52 -7.92 2.38
CA TYR A 397 -15.32 -7.43 3.08
C TYR A 397 -15.53 -6.03 3.64
N CYS A 398 -16.74 -5.74 4.15
CA CYS A 398 -17.13 -4.39 4.54
C CYS A 398 -16.32 -3.82 5.71
N GLY A 399 -15.59 -4.66 6.47
CA GLY A 399 -14.87 -4.25 7.67
C GLY A 399 -15.80 -3.54 8.66
N SER A 400 -15.50 -2.27 8.95
CA SER A 400 -16.32 -1.43 9.84
C SER A 400 -17.38 -0.59 9.11
N GLY A 401 -17.71 -0.96 7.87
CA GLY A 401 -18.85 -0.46 7.12
C GLY A 401 -18.60 0.80 6.29
N LEU A 402 -17.36 1.07 5.85
CA LEU A 402 -17.02 2.29 5.11
C LEU A 402 -17.95 2.50 3.90
N PHE A 403 -17.97 1.55 2.96
CA PHE A 403 -18.79 1.69 1.76
C PHE A 403 -20.27 1.44 2.04
N THR A 404 -20.58 0.44 2.87
CA THR A 404 -21.96 0.18 3.28
C THR A 404 -22.66 1.45 3.78
N ILE A 405 -21.98 2.27 4.59
CA ILE A 405 -22.51 3.50 5.17
C ILE A 405 -22.47 4.66 4.16
N THR A 406 -21.29 4.97 3.60
CA THR A 406 -21.09 6.15 2.71
C THR A 406 -21.81 6.05 1.37
N CYS A 407 -22.23 4.84 0.97
CA CYS A 407 -22.97 4.60 -0.26
C CYS A 407 -24.44 4.24 -0.01
N SER A 408 -24.94 4.32 1.23
CA SER A 408 -26.28 3.81 1.60
C SER A 408 -27.45 4.61 1.02
N ASP A 409 -27.33 5.93 0.95
CA ASP A 409 -28.42 6.84 0.58
C ASP A 409 -29.21 6.43 -0.66
N PRO A 410 -28.58 6.17 -1.82
CA PRO A 410 -29.33 5.85 -3.05
C PRO A 410 -30.14 4.54 -2.95
N PHE A 411 -29.69 3.54 -2.17
CA PHE A 411 -30.28 2.20 -2.18
C PHE A 411 -31.50 2.07 -1.27
N THR A 412 -32.46 1.22 -1.61
CA THR A 412 -33.55 0.85 -0.69
C THR A 412 -33.00 0.19 0.58
N GLN A 413 -32.06 -0.75 0.42
CA GLN A 413 -31.40 -1.42 1.54
C GLN A 413 -29.95 -1.77 1.19
N THR A 414 -29.07 -1.71 2.19
CA THR A 414 -27.66 -2.10 2.08
C THR A 414 -27.32 -3.19 3.09
N ALA A 415 -26.49 -4.16 2.71
CA ALA A 415 -25.97 -5.20 3.59
C ALA A 415 -24.43 -5.23 3.54
N GLY A 416 -23.78 -5.06 4.68
CA GLY A 416 -22.34 -5.27 4.82
C GLY A 416 -22.04 -6.69 5.34
N ILE A 417 -21.09 -7.38 4.72
CA ILE A 417 -20.69 -8.74 5.09
C ILE A 417 -19.20 -8.77 5.36
N ASP A 418 -18.80 -9.32 6.50
CA ASP A 418 -17.40 -9.55 6.85
C ASP A 418 -17.27 -10.82 7.70
N ILE A 419 -16.10 -11.46 7.66
CA ILE A 419 -15.81 -12.62 8.51
C ILE A 419 -15.44 -12.21 9.94
N SER A 420 -15.07 -10.94 10.16
CA SER A 420 -14.64 -10.41 11.44
C SER A 420 -15.83 -9.90 12.25
N ALA A 421 -16.26 -10.68 13.25
CA ALA A 421 -17.31 -10.26 14.18
C ALA A 421 -16.99 -8.94 14.90
N ASP A 422 -15.71 -8.71 15.25
CA ASP A 422 -15.27 -7.44 15.83
C ASP A 422 -15.51 -6.27 14.88
N SER A 423 -15.14 -6.41 13.60
CA SER A 423 -15.35 -5.38 12.59
C SER A 423 -16.84 -5.09 12.37
N ILE A 424 -17.67 -6.13 12.33
CA ILE A 424 -19.13 -6.02 12.22
C ILE A 424 -19.74 -5.31 13.44
N SER A 425 -19.22 -5.55 14.64
CA SER A 425 -19.69 -4.83 15.85
C SER A 425 -19.45 -3.31 15.73
N PHE A 426 -18.31 -2.91 15.15
CA PHE A 426 -18.02 -1.51 14.86
C PHE A 426 -18.82 -0.99 13.67
N ALA A 427 -19.12 -1.82 12.67
CA ALA A 427 -20.00 -1.46 11.57
C ALA A 427 -21.42 -1.10 12.06
N HIS A 428 -21.99 -1.89 12.97
CA HIS A 428 -23.25 -1.55 13.65
C HIS A 428 -23.17 -0.23 14.44
N ARG A 429 -22.08 -0.02 15.17
CA ARG A 429 -21.84 1.23 15.90
C ARG A 429 -21.77 2.42 14.94
N ASN A 430 -21.05 2.29 13.83
CA ASN A 430 -20.87 3.34 12.84
C ASN A 430 -22.18 3.65 12.14
N ALA A 431 -23.00 2.66 11.76
CA ALA A 431 -24.32 2.92 11.22
C ALA A 431 -25.21 3.70 12.20
N LYS A 432 -25.15 3.37 13.50
CA LYS A 432 -25.86 4.13 14.54
C LYS A 432 -25.34 5.56 14.67
N LEU A 433 -24.02 5.78 14.61
CA LEU A 433 -23.43 7.13 14.63
C LEU A 433 -23.87 7.98 13.43
N ASN A 434 -24.17 7.34 12.31
CA ASN A 434 -24.65 7.97 11.09
C ASN A 434 -26.18 7.93 10.94
N SER A 435 -26.91 7.61 12.01
CA SER A 435 -28.38 7.57 12.02
C SER A 435 -29.01 6.65 10.96
N LEU A 436 -28.31 5.57 10.58
CA LEU A 436 -28.82 4.57 9.64
C LEU A 436 -29.56 3.46 10.40
N PRO A 437 -30.88 3.30 10.22
CA PRO A 437 -31.65 2.28 10.91
C PRO A 437 -31.40 0.88 10.33
N PRO A 438 -31.62 -0.21 11.11
CA PRO A 438 -31.49 -1.59 10.62
C PRO A 438 -32.37 -1.94 9.42
N THR A 439 -33.47 -1.20 9.21
CA THR A 439 -34.34 -1.36 8.02
C THR A 439 -33.69 -0.83 6.74
N LYS A 440 -32.69 0.05 6.86
CA LYS A 440 -31.93 0.62 5.75
C LYS A 440 -30.59 -0.09 5.58
N THR A 441 -29.89 -0.36 6.67
CA THR A 441 -28.53 -0.90 6.66
C THR A 441 -28.38 -2.05 7.65
N THR A 442 -28.00 -3.23 7.14
CA THR A 442 -27.72 -4.44 7.94
C THR A 442 -26.26 -4.85 7.82
N PHE A 443 -25.76 -5.56 8.84
CA PHE A 443 -24.41 -6.14 8.83
C PHE A 443 -24.47 -7.59 9.28
N VAL A 444 -23.68 -8.44 8.62
CA VAL A 444 -23.65 -9.88 8.88
C VAL A 444 -22.21 -10.32 9.07
N ALA A 445 -21.93 -10.93 10.23
CA ALA A 445 -20.73 -11.72 10.43
C ALA A 445 -20.96 -13.11 9.83
N ALA A 446 -20.41 -13.38 8.65
CA ALA A 446 -20.72 -14.59 7.88
C ALA A 446 -19.48 -15.47 7.68
N ASP A 447 -19.71 -16.79 7.62
CA ASP A 447 -18.67 -17.75 7.31
C ASP A 447 -18.32 -17.71 5.82
N ALA A 448 -17.01 -17.69 5.51
CA ALA A 448 -16.50 -17.59 4.14
C ALA A 448 -17.11 -18.57 3.10
N PRO A 449 -17.47 -19.83 3.45
CA PRO A 449 -18.06 -20.77 2.48
C PRO A 449 -19.49 -20.43 2.02
N ALA A 450 -20.22 -19.55 2.71
CA ALA A 450 -21.65 -19.29 2.46
C ALA A 450 -22.02 -17.81 2.64
N LEU A 451 -21.19 -16.89 2.13
CA LEU A 451 -21.29 -15.44 2.35
C LEU A 451 -22.62 -14.84 1.85
N PHE A 452 -23.17 -15.36 0.76
CA PHE A 452 -24.42 -14.85 0.17
C PHE A 452 -25.68 -15.62 0.58
N ALA A 453 -25.56 -16.66 1.42
CA ALA A 453 -26.71 -17.52 1.76
C ALA A 453 -27.82 -16.77 2.50
N ASP A 454 -27.46 -15.79 3.33
CA ASP A 454 -28.39 -14.99 4.12
C ASP A 454 -28.82 -13.69 3.42
N ILE A 455 -28.38 -13.47 2.17
CA ILE A 455 -28.75 -12.28 1.39
C ILE A 455 -30.03 -12.55 0.61
N THR A 456 -31.07 -11.80 0.97
CA THR A 456 -32.42 -11.91 0.36
C THR A 456 -32.63 -10.97 -0.83
N PHE A 457 -31.62 -10.16 -1.19
CA PHE A 457 -31.74 -9.17 -2.25
C PHE A 457 -31.78 -9.84 -3.65
N PRO A 458 -32.72 -9.47 -4.52
CA PRO A 458 -32.77 -9.98 -5.89
C PRO A 458 -31.53 -9.58 -6.67
N ALA A 459 -30.74 -10.55 -7.14
CA ALA A 459 -29.47 -10.29 -7.83
C ALA A 459 -29.58 -9.33 -9.02
N SER A 460 -30.68 -9.36 -9.77
CA SER A 460 -30.96 -8.45 -10.89
C SER A 460 -31.13 -6.98 -10.50
N GLU A 461 -31.31 -6.68 -9.22
CA GLU A 461 -31.48 -5.34 -8.65
C GLU A 461 -30.35 -4.99 -7.66
N THR A 462 -29.30 -5.82 -7.59
CA THR A 462 -28.21 -5.68 -6.62
C THR A 462 -26.90 -5.29 -7.28
N ALA A 463 -26.22 -4.29 -6.68
CA ALA A 463 -24.80 -4.06 -6.87
C ALA A 463 -24.00 -4.68 -5.72
N VAL A 464 -22.82 -5.20 -6.03
CA VAL A 464 -21.87 -5.72 -5.03
C VAL A 464 -20.58 -4.90 -5.06
N ILE A 465 -20.17 -4.38 -3.91
CA ILE A 465 -18.81 -3.88 -3.68
C ILE A 465 -17.97 -5.01 -3.11
N ILE A 466 -16.74 -5.13 -3.59
CA ILE A 466 -15.74 -6.02 -3.00
C ILE A 466 -14.46 -5.24 -2.73
N ASP A 467 -13.99 -5.23 -1.48
CA ASP A 467 -12.72 -4.64 -1.05
C ASP A 467 -11.85 -5.68 -0.29
N PRO A 468 -11.35 -6.71 -0.99
CA PRO A 468 -10.64 -7.82 -0.36
C PRO A 468 -9.25 -7.41 0.16
N PRO A 469 -8.64 -8.23 1.05
CA PRO A 469 -7.25 -8.04 1.46
C PRO A 469 -6.27 -8.15 0.28
N ARG A 470 -5.00 -7.77 0.47
CA ARG A 470 -3.94 -7.76 -0.58
C ARG A 470 -3.73 -9.06 -1.37
N LYS A 471 -4.25 -10.20 -0.92
CA LYS A 471 -4.21 -11.49 -1.63
C LYS A 471 -5.33 -11.63 -2.69
N GLY A 472 -6.24 -10.65 -2.78
CA GLY A 472 -7.46 -10.71 -3.56
C GLY A 472 -8.53 -11.59 -2.91
N CYS A 473 -9.56 -11.88 -3.70
CA CYS A 473 -10.61 -12.82 -3.35
C CYS A 473 -10.08 -14.26 -3.38
N ASP A 474 -10.59 -15.11 -2.50
CA ASP A 474 -10.42 -16.55 -2.69
C ASP A 474 -11.38 -17.09 -3.76
N GLU A 475 -11.02 -18.23 -4.34
CA GLU A 475 -11.80 -18.84 -5.42
C GLU A 475 -13.22 -19.23 -4.97
N GLY A 476 -13.39 -19.63 -3.71
CA GLY A 476 -14.70 -19.98 -3.14
C GLY A 476 -15.64 -18.78 -3.12
N PHE A 477 -15.13 -17.61 -2.72
CA PHE A 477 -15.86 -16.34 -2.80
C PHE A 477 -16.22 -15.98 -4.24
N LEU A 478 -15.27 -16.04 -5.18
CA LEU A 478 -15.52 -15.68 -6.58
C LEU A 478 -16.60 -16.59 -7.21
N ARG A 479 -16.59 -17.89 -6.90
CA ARG A 479 -17.63 -18.82 -7.34
C ARG A 479 -19.00 -18.48 -6.76
N GLN A 480 -19.08 -18.11 -5.49
CA GLN A 480 -20.32 -17.66 -4.87
C GLN A 480 -20.83 -16.36 -5.49
N LEU A 481 -19.94 -15.38 -5.77
CA LEU A 481 -20.30 -14.11 -6.41
C LEU A 481 -20.82 -14.33 -7.84
N VAL A 482 -20.18 -15.21 -8.61
CA VAL A 482 -20.66 -15.61 -9.95
C VAL A 482 -22.01 -16.32 -9.86
N ALA A 483 -22.21 -17.20 -8.88
CA ALA A 483 -23.49 -17.91 -8.69
C ALA A 483 -24.61 -16.96 -8.25
N TYR A 484 -24.32 -16.00 -7.37
CA TYR A 484 -25.25 -14.95 -6.97
C TYR A 484 -25.61 -14.03 -8.16
N ALA A 485 -24.66 -13.79 -9.07
CA ALA A 485 -24.84 -13.07 -10.33
C ALA A 485 -25.48 -11.66 -10.19
N PRO A 486 -24.96 -10.80 -9.29
CA PRO A 486 -25.44 -9.42 -9.18
C PRO A 486 -25.35 -8.66 -10.50
N ARG A 487 -26.22 -7.68 -10.69
CA ARG A 487 -26.23 -6.89 -11.93
C ARG A 487 -24.94 -6.10 -12.13
N ARG A 488 -24.32 -5.62 -11.05
CA ARG A 488 -23.12 -4.78 -11.08
C ARG A 488 -22.14 -5.17 -9.99
N ILE A 489 -20.85 -5.13 -10.30
CA ILE A 489 -19.76 -5.34 -9.35
C ILE A 489 -18.82 -4.14 -9.39
N VAL A 490 -18.51 -3.58 -8.23
CA VAL A 490 -17.48 -2.56 -8.05
C VAL A 490 -16.35 -3.18 -7.23
N TYR A 491 -15.24 -3.51 -7.88
CA TYR A 491 -14.07 -4.11 -7.24
C TYR A 491 -13.09 -3.02 -6.84
N VAL A 492 -12.95 -2.78 -5.53
CA VAL A 492 -11.92 -1.95 -4.92
C VAL A 492 -10.70 -2.79 -4.54
N SER A 493 -9.49 -2.34 -4.85
CA SER A 493 -8.28 -3.09 -4.50
C SER A 493 -7.06 -2.24 -4.22
N CYS A 494 -6.33 -2.59 -3.16
CA CYS A 494 -4.97 -2.11 -2.87
C CYS A 494 -3.86 -2.98 -3.47
N ASN A 495 -4.21 -4.06 -4.18
CA ASN A 495 -3.29 -4.86 -5.01
C ASN A 495 -3.90 -5.09 -6.39
N VAL A 496 -3.47 -4.27 -7.35
CA VAL A 496 -4.01 -4.25 -8.71
C VAL A 496 -3.72 -5.54 -9.49
N HIS A 497 -2.66 -6.27 -9.12
CA HIS A 497 -2.29 -7.53 -9.76
C HIS A 497 -3.24 -8.67 -9.41
N THR A 498 -3.60 -8.81 -8.12
CA THR A 498 -4.62 -9.79 -7.71
C THR A 498 -6.03 -9.37 -8.15
N GLN A 499 -6.30 -8.06 -8.22
CA GLN A 499 -7.55 -7.58 -8.83
C GLN A 499 -7.66 -7.99 -10.29
N ALA A 500 -6.61 -7.77 -11.09
CA ALA A 500 -6.59 -8.16 -12.50
C ALA A 500 -6.88 -9.66 -12.67
N ARG A 501 -6.23 -10.52 -11.87
CA ARG A 501 -6.51 -11.98 -11.84
C ARG A 501 -7.98 -12.28 -11.55
N ASP A 502 -8.53 -11.67 -10.51
CA ASP A 502 -9.90 -11.94 -10.07
C ASP A 502 -10.93 -11.41 -11.09
N VAL A 503 -10.70 -10.24 -11.68
CA VAL A 503 -11.50 -9.70 -12.80
C VAL A 503 -11.43 -10.64 -14.00
N GLY A 504 -10.24 -11.18 -14.30
CA GLY A 504 -10.06 -12.24 -15.28
C GLY A 504 -10.96 -13.44 -15.02
N PHE A 505 -11.05 -13.90 -13.77
CA PHE A 505 -11.96 -14.97 -13.35
C PHE A 505 -13.43 -14.60 -13.61
N LEU A 506 -13.86 -13.40 -13.23
CA LEU A 506 -15.24 -12.93 -13.40
C LEU A 506 -15.67 -12.78 -14.87
N MET A 507 -14.72 -12.57 -15.79
CA MET A 507 -15.00 -12.37 -17.21
C MET A 507 -14.91 -13.64 -18.07
N ARG A 508 -14.15 -14.65 -17.64
CA ARG A 508 -13.99 -15.94 -18.34
C ARG A 508 -15.34 -16.66 -18.54
N GLU A 509 -15.35 -17.66 -19.42
CA GLU A 509 -16.53 -18.48 -19.69
C GLU A 509 -17.07 -19.10 -18.40
N GLY A 510 -18.29 -18.72 -18.02
CA GLY A 510 -18.92 -19.06 -16.73
C GLY A 510 -19.07 -17.89 -15.76
N GLY A 511 -18.23 -16.84 -15.85
CA GLY A 511 -18.28 -15.69 -14.96
C GLY A 511 -19.36 -14.65 -15.33
N GLY A 512 -19.60 -14.47 -16.63
CA GLY A 512 -20.78 -13.71 -17.10
C GLY A 512 -20.70 -12.19 -16.98
N TYR A 513 -19.52 -11.61 -16.74
CA TYR A 513 -19.33 -10.15 -16.65
C TYR A 513 -18.52 -9.57 -17.81
N VAL A 514 -18.65 -8.25 -17.98
CA VAL A 514 -17.82 -7.39 -18.83
C VAL A 514 -17.18 -6.34 -17.94
N LEU A 515 -15.91 -6.06 -18.17
CA LEU A 515 -15.18 -4.96 -17.54
C LEU A 515 -15.51 -3.66 -18.28
N GLU A 516 -16.20 -2.74 -17.60
CA GLU A 516 -16.64 -1.46 -18.14
C GLU A 516 -15.53 -0.41 -18.04
N SER A 517 -14.88 -0.32 -16.88
CA SER A 517 -13.78 0.62 -16.66
C SER A 517 -12.85 0.18 -15.53
N VAL A 518 -11.62 0.70 -15.56
CA VAL A 518 -10.64 0.56 -14.47
C VAL A 518 -9.95 1.90 -14.27
N ARG A 519 -9.79 2.33 -13.01
CA ARG A 519 -9.12 3.58 -12.66
C ARG A 519 -8.27 3.42 -11.40
N GLY A 520 -7.10 4.08 -11.38
CA GLY A 520 -6.24 4.18 -10.20
C GLY A 520 -6.61 5.35 -9.27
N PHE A 521 -6.29 5.22 -7.99
CA PHE A 521 -6.40 6.24 -6.95
C PHE A 521 -5.11 6.27 -6.13
N ASP A 522 -4.58 7.47 -5.92
CA ASP A 522 -3.36 7.65 -5.16
C ASP A 522 -3.63 7.83 -3.66
N PHE A 523 -3.88 6.73 -2.95
CA PHE A 523 -3.98 6.76 -1.48
C PHE A 523 -2.64 7.00 -0.78
N PHE A 524 -1.52 6.77 -1.48
CA PHE A 524 -0.18 6.82 -0.90
C PHE A 524 0.78 7.62 -1.78
N PRO A 525 0.63 8.96 -1.86
CA PRO A 525 1.57 9.83 -2.52
C PRO A 525 3.01 9.58 -2.06
N GLN A 526 3.99 9.83 -2.93
CA GLN A 526 5.42 9.57 -2.70
C GLN A 526 5.81 8.09 -2.66
N THR A 527 4.85 7.17 -2.87
CA THR A 527 5.09 5.72 -2.90
C THR A 527 4.67 5.07 -4.22
N GLY A 528 5.17 3.87 -4.47
CA GLY A 528 4.75 3.01 -5.60
C GLY A 528 3.34 2.41 -5.47
N HIS A 529 2.67 2.57 -4.33
CA HIS A 529 1.34 1.98 -4.13
C HIS A 529 0.26 2.74 -4.90
N VAL A 530 -0.63 1.99 -5.54
CA VAL A 530 -1.83 2.48 -6.21
C VAL A 530 -3.01 1.63 -5.75
N GLU A 531 -4.10 2.30 -5.37
CA GLU A 531 -5.39 1.65 -5.20
C GLU A 531 -6.14 1.74 -6.52
N SER A 532 -7.07 0.82 -6.79
CA SER A 532 -7.80 0.81 -8.05
C SER A 532 -9.24 0.40 -7.86
N VAL A 533 -10.10 0.89 -8.75
CA VAL A 533 -11.50 0.52 -8.84
C VAL A 533 -11.75 -0.04 -10.24
N ALA A 534 -12.24 -1.27 -10.31
CA ALA A 534 -12.70 -1.91 -11.53
C ALA A 534 -14.23 -2.06 -11.50
N ILE A 535 -14.89 -1.62 -12.56
CA ILE A 535 -16.36 -1.62 -12.68
C ILE A 535 -16.74 -2.73 -13.64
N LEU A 536 -17.57 -3.67 -13.19
CA LEU A 536 -18.06 -4.77 -14.00
C LEU A 536 -19.58 -4.77 -14.06
N ILE A 537 -20.10 -5.10 -15.23
CA ILE A 537 -21.53 -5.26 -15.51
C ILE A 537 -21.79 -6.66 -16.04
N ARG A 538 -22.92 -7.26 -15.66
CA ARG A 538 -23.30 -8.58 -16.17
C ARG A 538 -23.55 -8.50 -17.68
N LYS A 539 -23.06 -9.49 -18.45
CA LYS A 539 -23.08 -9.50 -19.93
C LYS A 539 -24.46 -9.26 -20.54
N GLY A 540 -25.51 -9.83 -19.95
CA GLY A 540 -26.89 -9.63 -20.41
C GLY A 540 -27.37 -8.18 -20.30
N ASP A 541 -26.91 -7.47 -19.27
CA ASP A 541 -27.26 -6.06 -19.02
C ASP A 541 -26.37 -5.08 -19.81
N ASN A 542 -25.24 -5.55 -20.36
CA ASN A 542 -24.31 -4.75 -21.15
C ASN A 542 -24.80 -4.51 -22.60
N GLN A 543 -25.54 -5.47 -23.19
CA GLN A 543 -26.07 -5.32 -24.54
C GLN A 543 -27.12 -4.21 -24.62
N ASP A 544 -27.92 -4.03 -23.56
CA ASP A 544 -28.87 -2.92 -23.42
C ASP A 544 -28.14 -1.57 -23.21
N HIS A 545 -26.98 -1.59 -22.53
CA HIS A 545 -26.18 -0.38 -22.28
C HIS A 545 -25.40 0.11 -23.52
N LEU A 546 -24.78 -0.79 -24.29
CA LEU A 546 -24.03 -0.41 -25.50
C LEU A 546 -24.94 -0.01 -26.67
N ALA A 547 -26.15 -0.55 -26.77
CA ALA A 547 -27.14 -0.18 -27.77
C ALA A 547 -27.64 1.27 -27.65
N THR A 548 -27.41 1.94 -26.50
CA THR A 548 -27.87 3.31 -26.22
C THR A 548 -26.80 4.40 -26.41
N GLY A 549 -25.59 4.04 -26.89
CA GLY A 549 -24.57 5.01 -27.31
C GLY A 549 -23.88 5.80 -26.17
N LEU A 550 -24.09 5.43 -24.91
CA LEU A 550 -23.55 6.10 -23.71
C LEU A 550 -22.24 5.49 -23.18
N GLY A 551 -21.65 4.53 -23.90
CA GLY A 551 -20.52 3.70 -23.46
C GLY A 551 -19.16 4.39 -23.24
N VAL A 552 -19.11 5.72 -23.22
CA VAL A 552 -17.94 6.48 -22.76
C VAL A 552 -18.48 7.68 -22.02
N ALA A 553 -18.39 7.69 -20.69
CA ALA A 553 -18.56 8.92 -19.93
C ALA A 553 -17.56 9.93 -20.50
N LYS A 554 -18.05 10.97 -21.18
CA LYS A 554 -17.22 12.13 -21.51
C LYS A 554 -16.71 12.67 -20.18
N GLU A 555 -15.39 12.81 -20.07
CA GLU A 555 -14.75 13.34 -18.87
C GLU A 555 -15.28 14.75 -18.62
N ASP A 556 -16.04 14.92 -17.53
CA ASP A 556 -16.41 16.24 -17.05
C ASP A 556 -15.14 16.92 -16.50
N GLY A 557 -14.67 17.93 -17.23
CA GLY A 557 -13.54 18.79 -16.88
C GLY A 557 -13.74 19.66 -15.63
N GLU A 558 -14.75 19.41 -14.81
CA GLU A 558 -15.08 20.23 -13.64
C GLU A 558 -14.25 19.88 -12.40
N ASN A 559 -13.65 18.69 -12.32
CA ASN A 559 -12.89 18.28 -11.13
C ASN A 559 -11.48 18.90 -11.02
N GLN A 560 -11.02 19.67 -12.02
CA GLN A 560 -9.81 20.49 -11.90
C GLN A 560 -10.08 21.90 -11.32
N ALA A 561 -11.34 22.34 -11.25
CA ALA A 561 -11.69 23.67 -10.74
C ALA A 561 -11.72 23.74 -9.21
N ILE A 562 -12.17 22.67 -8.54
CA ILE A 562 -12.33 22.66 -7.07
C ILE A 562 -10.96 22.64 -6.34
N VAL A 563 -9.89 22.22 -7.01
CA VAL A 563 -8.52 22.27 -6.45
C VAL A 563 -7.89 23.67 -6.57
N ARG A 564 -8.43 24.57 -7.41
CA ARG A 564 -7.86 25.91 -7.66
C ARG A 564 -8.45 27.00 -6.77
N GLU A 565 -9.67 26.87 -6.26
CA GLU A 565 -10.29 27.92 -5.43
C GLU A 565 -9.88 27.91 -3.94
N GLY A 566 -8.97 27.01 -3.53
CA GLY A 566 -8.47 26.93 -2.16
C GLY A 566 -7.05 27.47 -1.92
N ILE A 567 -6.37 28.02 -2.94
CA ILE A 567 -4.93 28.39 -2.87
C ILE A 567 -4.70 29.91 -2.98
N ASP A 568 -5.73 30.75 -2.94
CA ASP A 568 -5.55 32.19 -2.77
C ASP A 568 -6.02 32.62 -1.38
N LEU A 569 -5.06 32.68 -0.44
CA LEU A 569 -4.99 33.59 0.71
C LEU A 569 -3.76 33.23 1.56
N CYS A 570 -2.57 33.65 1.13
CA CYS A 570 -1.42 34.00 1.99
C CYS A 570 -0.32 34.63 1.09
N ALA A 571 -0.38 35.96 0.94
CA ALA A 571 0.80 36.79 0.78
C ALA A 571 1.23 37.27 2.18
#